data_AF-A0A2S7Q114-F1
#
_entry.id   AF-A0A2S7Q114-F1
#
_cell.length_a   1.000
_cell.length_b   1.000
_cell.length_c   1.000
_cell.angle_alpha   90.00
_cell.angle_beta   90.00
_cell.angle_gamma   90.00
#
_symmetry.space_group_name_H-M   'P 1'
#
loop_
_entity.id
_entity.type
_entity.pdbx_description
1 polymer ?
#
loop_
_entity_poly.entity_id
_entity_poly.type
_entity_poly.pdbx_seq_one_letter_code
_entity_poly.pdbx_strand_id
1 'polypeptide(L)'
;MEQTKALNALAPFLALTKSATSPRAAVDLITRATSAPGTYLFNELLSTPQIQALSTAEPSQSTHLTLLKIFSYGTYSDYTSDPTLPSLSPAQALKLRQLSFMTLAKNPSDLSYPKLQAALSLQDVRELEDLVISAIYAGLITGTLDPYNQTYAQHIVGMVEPLHDDSRLARSTDCVD
;
A
#
# COMPACT_ATOMS: atom_id res chain seq x y z
N MET A 1 -0.28 3.52 -17.97
CA MET A 1 -0.02 4.97 -17.81
C MET A 1 -0.02 5.38 -16.33
N GLU A 2 -0.91 4.85 -15.50
CA GLU A 2 -0.97 5.09 -14.04
C GLU A 2 0.31 4.67 -13.28
N GLN A 3 0.89 3.51 -13.59
CA GLN A 3 2.17 3.06 -12.99
C GLN A 3 3.32 4.04 -13.26
N THR A 4 3.39 4.59 -14.48
CA THR A 4 4.38 5.61 -14.85
C THR A 4 4.18 6.90 -14.05
N LYS A 5 2.92 7.27 -13.76
CA LYS A 5 2.59 8.43 -12.92
C LYS A 5 3.03 8.22 -11.47
N ALA A 6 2.83 7.02 -10.93
CA ALA A 6 3.33 6.66 -9.60
C ALA A 6 4.86 6.68 -9.52
N LEU A 7 5.56 6.19 -10.55
CA LEU A 7 7.02 6.28 -10.65
C LEU A 7 7.50 7.73 -10.78
N ASN A 8 6.82 8.56 -11.56
CA ASN A 8 7.14 9.99 -11.69
C ASN A 8 6.91 10.76 -10.38
N ALA A 9 5.89 10.39 -9.60
CA ALA A 9 5.65 10.96 -8.27
C ALA A 9 6.75 10.56 -7.27
N LEU A 10 7.35 9.37 -7.46
CA LEU A 10 8.43 8.87 -6.62
C LEU A 10 9.83 9.40 -7.02
N ALA A 11 10.03 9.75 -8.29
CA ALA A 11 11.29 10.29 -8.81
C ALA A 11 11.94 11.42 -7.95
N PRO A 12 11.20 12.46 -7.48
CA PRO A 12 11.79 13.47 -6.61
C PRO A 12 12.27 12.90 -5.27
N PHE A 13 11.57 11.90 -4.72
CA PHE A 13 11.98 11.27 -3.46
C PHE A 13 13.25 10.44 -3.63
N LEU A 14 13.41 9.73 -4.76
CA LEU A 14 14.66 9.02 -5.08
C LEU A 14 15.84 9.96 -5.35
N ALA A 15 15.59 11.16 -5.88
CA ALA A 15 16.63 12.16 -6.01
C ALA A 15 17.08 12.65 -4.62
N LEU A 16 16.13 12.85 -3.70
CA LEU A 16 16.42 13.29 -2.35
C LEU A 16 17.12 12.22 -1.50
N THR A 17 16.88 10.92 -1.72
CA THR A 17 17.58 9.84 -0.99
C THR A 17 19.08 9.89 -1.22
N LYS A 18 19.55 10.29 -2.42
CA LYS A 18 20.98 10.43 -2.72
C LYS A 18 21.68 11.49 -1.86
N SER A 19 20.95 12.54 -1.49
CA SER A 19 21.45 13.63 -0.63
C SER A 19 21.14 13.41 0.86
N ALA A 20 20.28 12.44 1.18
CA ALA A 20 19.93 12.09 2.56
C ALA A 20 20.98 11.14 3.16
N THR A 21 22.09 11.72 3.60
CA THR A 21 23.17 10.98 4.29
C THR A 21 22.92 10.80 5.79
N SER A 22 21.91 11.48 6.36
CA SER A 22 21.57 11.34 7.76
C SER A 22 20.35 10.42 7.97
N PRO A 23 20.34 9.59 9.03
CA PRO A 23 19.22 8.71 9.33
C PRO A 23 17.90 9.47 9.57
N ARG A 24 17.96 10.68 10.16
CA ARG A 24 16.79 11.56 10.33
C ARG A 24 16.22 12.01 8.99
N ALA A 25 17.07 12.39 8.04
CA ALA A 25 16.62 12.78 6.70
C ALA A 25 15.93 11.61 5.98
N ALA A 26 16.41 10.38 6.18
CA ALA A 26 15.77 9.18 5.64
C ALA A 26 14.37 8.93 6.26
N VAL A 27 14.20 9.11 7.57
CA VAL A 27 12.87 9.06 8.22
C VAL A 27 11.93 10.16 7.69
N ASP A 28 12.42 11.39 7.55
CA ASP A 28 11.63 12.49 6.98
C ASP A 28 11.22 12.22 5.53
N LEU A 29 12.07 11.54 4.76
CA LEU A 29 11.75 11.12 3.40
C LEU A 29 10.68 10.04 3.37
N ILE A 30 10.76 9.03 4.25
CA ILE A 30 9.74 7.99 4.39
C ILE A 30 8.40 8.64 4.73
N THR A 31 8.37 9.53 5.72
CA THR A 31 7.15 10.22 6.16
C THR A 31 6.55 11.07 5.03
N ARG A 32 7.37 11.79 4.28
CA ARG A 32 6.92 12.59 3.13
C ARG A 32 6.43 11.72 1.98
N ALA A 33 7.15 10.67 1.61
CA ALA A 33 6.79 9.77 0.51
C ALA A 33 5.48 9.01 0.83
N THR A 34 5.35 8.49 2.05
CA THR A 34 4.13 7.79 2.50
C THR A 34 2.93 8.73 2.59
N SER A 35 3.12 10.03 2.88
CA SER A 35 2.04 11.02 2.89
C SER A 35 1.71 11.63 1.52
N ALA A 36 2.61 11.54 0.53
CA ALA A 36 2.46 12.22 -0.76
C ALA A 36 1.40 11.56 -1.67
N PRO A 37 0.39 12.29 -2.17
CA PRO A 37 -0.63 11.70 -3.05
C PRO A 37 -0.01 11.16 -4.35
N GLY A 38 -0.57 10.09 -4.91
CA GLY A 38 -0.08 9.48 -6.15
C GLY A 38 1.19 8.62 -6.00
N THR A 39 1.82 8.60 -4.82
CA THR A 39 2.99 7.75 -4.54
C THR A 39 2.53 6.46 -3.87
N TYR A 40 2.52 5.37 -4.65
CA TYR A 40 2.03 4.05 -4.22
C TYR A 40 3.06 2.93 -4.38
N LEU A 41 4.13 3.19 -5.12
CA LEU A 41 5.27 2.29 -5.23
C LEU A 41 6.28 2.73 -4.17
N PHE A 42 6.73 1.82 -3.31
CA PHE A 42 7.74 2.13 -2.29
C PHE A 42 8.95 1.21 -2.35
N ASN A 43 8.87 0.13 -3.15
CA ASN A 43 9.92 -0.85 -3.32
C ASN A 43 11.23 -0.21 -3.77
N GLU A 44 11.19 0.71 -4.75
CA GLU A 44 12.37 1.45 -5.21
C GLU A 44 13.02 2.26 -4.10
N LEU A 45 12.21 2.92 -3.26
CA LEU A 45 12.70 3.69 -2.11
C LEU A 45 13.32 2.76 -1.07
N LEU A 46 12.67 1.63 -0.79
CA LEU A 46 13.12 0.61 0.15
C LEU A 46 14.42 -0.07 -0.28
N SER A 47 14.63 -0.23 -1.59
CA SER A 47 15.87 -0.80 -2.16
C SER A 47 17.08 0.12 -2.04
N THR A 48 16.89 1.40 -1.69
CA THR A 48 18.01 2.34 -1.57
C THR A 48 18.87 2.06 -0.33
N PRO A 49 20.21 2.17 -0.43
CA PRO A 49 21.11 1.87 0.68
C PRO A 49 20.94 2.83 1.86
N GLN A 50 20.53 4.08 1.61
CA GLN A 50 20.28 5.08 2.67
C GLN A 50 19.11 4.68 3.55
N ILE A 51 18.07 4.08 2.97
CA ILE A 51 16.91 3.59 3.71
C ILE A 51 17.27 2.29 4.43
N GLN A 52 18.00 1.37 3.78
CA GLN A 52 18.46 0.13 4.41
C GLN A 52 19.38 0.39 5.60
N ALA A 53 20.19 1.46 5.58
CA ALA A 53 21.04 1.83 6.70
C ALA A 53 20.26 2.09 8.00
N LEU A 54 18.96 2.47 7.92
CA LEU A 54 18.10 2.66 9.10
C LEU A 54 17.92 1.39 9.94
N SER A 55 18.18 0.19 9.39
CA SER A 55 18.14 -1.05 10.17
C SER A 55 19.22 -1.11 11.26
N THR A 56 20.32 -0.36 11.07
CA THR A 56 21.44 -0.28 12.01
C THR A 56 21.37 0.93 12.93
N ALA A 57 20.39 1.81 12.72
CA ALA A 57 20.21 3.03 13.48
C ALA A 57 19.37 2.79 14.75
N GLU A 58 19.08 3.88 15.47
CA GLU A 58 18.25 3.88 16.69
C GLU A 58 16.93 3.12 16.50
N PRO A 59 16.40 2.49 17.56
CA PRO A 59 15.16 1.71 17.48
C PRO A 59 13.95 2.53 17.02
N SER A 60 13.93 3.84 17.29
CA SER A 60 12.88 4.73 16.77
C SER A 60 12.86 4.84 15.25
N GLN A 61 14.01 4.65 14.59
CA GLN A 61 14.18 4.81 13.15
C GLN A 61 14.03 3.48 12.42
N SER A 62 14.47 2.38 13.03
CA SER A 62 14.28 1.03 12.47
C SER A 62 12.80 0.68 12.35
N THR A 63 11.94 1.18 13.25
CA THR A 63 10.49 1.02 13.14
C THR A 63 9.89 1.70 11.90
N HIS A 64 10.42 2.84 11.46
CA HIS A 64 9.99 3.49 10.21
C HIS A 64 10.36 2.67 8.98
N LEU A 65 11.46 1.90 9.03
CA LEU A 65 11.82 0.97 7.97
C LEU A 65 10.83 -0.21 7.93
N THR A 66 10.46 -0.77 9.09
CA THR A 66 9.41 -1.80 9.17
C THR A 66 8.07 -1.28 8.65
N LEU A 67 7.72 -0.04 8.97
CA LEU A 67 6.53 0.60 8.42
C LEU A 67 6.60 0.68 6.89
N LEU A 68 7.71 1.13 6.31
CA LEU A 68 7.88 1.18 4.86
C LEU A 68 7.78 -0.21 4.21
N LYS A 69 8.27 -1.27 4.88
CA LYS A 69 8.08 -2.67 4.44
C LYS A 69 6.60 -3.03 4.36
N ILE A 70 5.81 -2.67 5.37
CA ILE A 70 4.35 -2.91 5.37
C ILE A 70 3.67 -2.14 4.24
N PHE A 71 4.06 -0.88 3.99
CA PHE A 71 3.54 -0.12 2.84
C PHE A 71 3.92 -0.72 1.47
N SER A 72 5.03 -1.47 1.40
CA SER A 72 5.51 -2.08 0.15
C SER A 72 4.91 -3.46 -0.08
N TYR A 73 4.75 -4.26 0.98
CA TYR A 73 4.44 -5.69 0.88
C TYR A 73 3.26 -6.17 1.73
N GLY A 74 2.88 -5.40 2.74
CA GLY A 74 1.90 -5.79 3.76
C GLY A 74 0.53 -5.14 3.57
N THR A 75 -0.28 -5.29 4.61
CA THR A 75 -1.67 -4.84 4.69
C THR A 75 -1.93 -4.03 5.96
N TYR A 76 -3.09 -3.39 6.03
CA TYR A 76 -3.53 -2.64 7.20
C TYR A 76 -3.67 -3.53 8.43
N SER A 77 -4.08 -4.80 8.26
CA SER A 77 -4.11 -5.77 9.35
C SER A 77 -2.72 -6.08 9.92
N ASP A 78 -1.68 -6.10 9.08
CA ASP A 78 -0.30 -6.29 9.53
C ASP A 78 0.18 -5.11 10.39
N TYR A 79 -0.18 -3.88 10.00
CA TYR A 79 0.08 -2.69 10.79
C TYR A 79 -0.64 -2.73 12.15
N THR A 80 -1.92 -3.10 12.18
CA THR A 80 -2.67 -3.20 13.46
C THR A 80 -2.20 -4.33 14.36
N SER A 81 -1.55 -5.35 13.79
CA SER A 81 -1.03 -6.49 14.54
C SER A 81 0.29 -6.17 15.26
N ASP A 82 1.02 -5.15 14.81
CA ASP A 82 2.30 -4.76 15.38
C ASP A 82 2.18 -3.43 16.16
N PRO A 83 2.07 -3.47 17.50
CA PRO A 83 1.94 -2.27 18.34
C PRO A 83 3.26 -1.50 18.48
N THR A 84 4.37 -2.02 17.94
CA THR A 84 5.69 -1.36 18.04
C THR A 84 5.84 -0.22 17.03
N LEU A 85 4.93 -0.14 16.04
CA LEU A 85 4.96 0.83 14.94
C LEU A 85 4.57 2.25 15.38
N PRO A 86 5.15 3.30 14.75
CA PRO A 86 4.78 4.68 15.03
C PRO A 86 3.34 4.96 14.57
N SER A 87 2.69 5.92 15.23
CA SER A 87 1.34 6.35 14.85
C SER A 87 1.32 6.95 13.44
N LEU A 88 0.40 6.46 12.62
CA LEU A 88 0.19 6.95 11.25
C LEU A 88 -0.56 8.28 11.24
N SER A 89 -0.16 9.15 10.32
CA SER A 89 -0.96 10.31 9.94
C SER A 89 -2.25 9.87 9.24
N PRO A 90 -3.33 10.67 9.25
CA PRO A 90 -4.57 10.31 8.57
C PRO A 90 -4.38 10.06 7.07
N ALA A 91 -3.47 10.80 6.42
CA ALA A 91 -3.12 10.59 5.02
C ALA A 91 -2.39 9.24 4.79
N GLN A 92 -1.47 8.87 5.68
CA GLN A 92 -0.77 7.59 5.62
C GLN A 92 -1.71 6.41 5.87
N ALA A 93 -2.58 6.53 6.88
CA ALA A 93 -3.58 5.50 7.20
C ALA A 93 -4.53 5.25 6.03
N LEU A 94 -5.04 6.33 5.40
CA LEU A 94 -5.88 6.23 4.21
C LEU A 94 -5.14 5.50 3.09
N LYS A 95 -3.88 5.86 2.83
CA LYS A 95 -3.07 5.21 1.80
C LYS A 95 -2.83 3.72 2.06
N LEU A 96 -2.50 3.36 3.31
CA LEU A 96 -2.30 1.96 3.66
C LEU A 96 -3.58 1.14 3.47
N ARG A 97 -4.73 1.72 3.82
CA ARG A 97 -6.03 1.10 3.56
C ARG A 97 -6.33 0.99 2.06
N GLN A 98 -6.00 2.00 1.24
CA GLN A 98 -6.11 1.93 -0.22
C GLN A 98 -5.27 0.79 -0.81
N LEU A 99 -4.00 0.68 -0.41
CA LEU A 99 -3.11 -0.40 -0.85
C LEU A 99 -3.63 -1.78 -0.42
N SER A 100 -4.12 -1.89 0.81
CA SER A 100 -4.73 -3.13 1.32
C SER A 100 -5.98 -3.51 0.54
N PHE A 101 -6.82 -2.51 0.22
CA PHE A 101 -8.00 -2.69 -0.62
C PHE A 101 -7.61 -3.20 -2.01
N MET A 102 -6.55 -2.66 -2.62
CA MET A 102 -6.05 -3.16 -3.91
C MET A 102 -5.62 -4.62 -3.86
N THR A 103 -4.93 -5.03 -2.80
CA THR A 103 -4.53 -6.43 -2.60
C THR A 103 -5.75 -7.34 -2.48
N LEU A 104 -6.78 -6.93 -1.74
CA LEU A 104 -8.04 -7.67 -1.64
C LEU A 104 -8.81 -7.70 -2.96
N ALA A 105 -8.76 -6.60 -3.72
CA ALA A 105 -9.43 -6.48 -5.00
C ALA A 105 -8.84 -7.36 -6.11
N LYS A 106 -7.65 -7.94 -5.91
CA LYS A 106 -7.12 -9.01 -6.78
C LYS A 106 -8.00 -10.26 -6.74
N ASN A 107 -8.65 -10.54 -5.61
CA ASN A 107 -9.51 -11.68 -5.42
C ASN A 107 -10.97 -11.24 -5.40
N PRO A 108 -11.75 -11.46 -6.48
CA PRO A 108 -13.15 -11.04 -6.52
C PRO A 108 -14.02 -11.72 -5.43
N SER A 109 -13.59 -12.88 -4.93
CA SER A 109 -14.23 -13.60 -3.80
C SER A 109 -14.09 -12.90 -2.44
N ASP A 110 -13.20 -11.93 -2.31
CA ASP A 110 -12.94 -11.18 -1.07
C ASP A 110 -13.57 -9.78 -1.06
N LEU A 111 -14.24 -9.40 -2.15
CA LEU A 111 -14.91 -8.10 -2.33
C LEU A 111 -16.30 -7.98 -1.69
N SER A 112 -16.55 -8.70 -0.60
CA SER A 112 -17.76 -8.54 0.19
C SER A 112 -17.60 -7.41 1.20
N TYR A 113 -18.61 -6.56 1.37
CA TYR A 113 -18.62 -5.47 2.36
C TYR A 113 -18.13 -5.88 3.76
N PRO A 114 -18.64 -6.98 4.38
CA PRO A 114 -18.20 -7.37 5.72
C PRO A 114 -16.73 -7.80 5.78
N LYS A 115 -16.21 -8.44 4.72
CA LYS A 115 -14.79 -8.82 4.64
C LYS A 115 -13.90 -7.58 4.52
N LEU A 116 -14.28 -6.63 3.67
CA LEU A 116 -13.57 -5.38 3.48
C LEU A 116 -13.57 -4.52 4.74
N GLN A 117 -14.72 -4.42 5.41
CA GLN A 117 -14.83 -3.71 6.69
C GLN A 117 -13.94 -4.34 7.76
N ALA A 118 -13.95 -5.68 7.88
CA ALA A 118 -13.10 -6.38 8.83
C ALA A 118 -11.60 -6.19 8.52
N ALA A 119 -11.18 -6.36 7.26
CA ALA A 119 -9.78 -6.27 6.85
C ALA A 119 -9.21 -4.84 6.95
N LEU A 120 -10.03 -3.82 6.67
CA LEU A 120 -9.63 -2.41 6.73
C LEU A 120 -9.93 -1.75 8.09
N SER A 121 -10.52 -2.51 9.02
CA SER A 121 -11.03 -2.04 10.32
C SER A 121 -11.90 -0.79 10.19
N LEU A 122 -12.85 -0.81 9.25
CA LEU A 122 -13.82 0.26 9.02
C LEU A 122 -15.10 -0.05 9.80
N GLN A 123 -15.64 0.95 10.49
CA GLN A 123 -16.88 0.80 11.26
C GLN A 123 -18.11 1.04 10.38
N ASP A 124 -18.00 1.97 9.44
CA ASP A 124 -19.11 2.41 8.61
C ASP A 124 -18.95 1.99 7.15
N VAL A 125 -20.09 1.72 6.51
CA VAL A 125 -20.15 1.46 5.06
C VAL A 125 -19.76 2.71 4.26
N ARG A 126 -20.10 3.90 4.77
CA ARG A 126 -19.76 5.18 4.13
C ARG A 126 -18.26 5.40 4.02
N GLU A 127 -17.51 5.06 5.08
CA GLU A 127 -16.05 5.16 5.05
C GLU A 127 -15.43 4.23 4.00
N LEU A 128 -16.02 3.05 3.81
CA LEU A 128 -15.61 2.12 2.77
C LEU A 128 -15.89 2.70 1.37
N GLU A 129 -17.08 3.27 1.16
CA GLU A 129 -17.44 3.93 -0.11
C GLU A 129 -16.51 5.12 -0.41
N ASP A 130 -16.28 6.00 0.57
CA ASP A 130 -15.35 7.12 0.45
C ASP A 130 -13.92 6.65 0.11
N LEU A 131 -13.47 5.55 0.72
CA LEU A 131 -12.18 4.95 0.41
C LEU A 131 -12.13 4.45 -1.03
N VAL A 132 -13.15 3.73 -1.50
CA VAL A 132 -13.20 3.24 -2.88
C VAL A 132 -13.25 4.40 -3.87
N ILE A 133 -14.06 5.42 -3.60
CA ILE A 133 -14.12 6.63 -4.40
C ILE A 133 -12.74 7.28 -4.47
N SER A 134 -12.05 7.44 -3.33
CA SER A 134 -10.70 7.99 -3.30
C SER A 134 -9.68 7.16 -4.09
N ALA A 135 -9.81 5.83 -4.09
CA ALA A 135 -8.96 4.93 -4.85
C ALA A 135 -9.23 5.02 -6.36
N ILE A 136 -10.49 5.21 -6.77
CA ILE A 136 -10.87 5.49 -8.17
C ILE A 136 -10.27 6.83 -8.63
N TYR A 137 -10.44 7.90 -7.83
CA TYR A 137 -9.86 9.22 -8.15
C TYR A 137 -8.33 9.21 -8.19
N ALA A 138 -7.70 8.37 -7.37
CA ALA A 138 -6.27 8.15 -7.40
C ALA A 138 -5.79 7.34 -8.61
N GLY A 139 -6.71 6.76 -9.39
CA GLY A 139 -6.41 5.92 -10.55
C GLY A 139 -5.89 4.52 -10.20
N LEU A 140 -6.06 4.09 -8.94
CA LEU A 140 -5.61 2.79 -8.46
C LEU A 140 -6.47 1.65 -8.99
N ILE A 141 -7.78 1.89 -9.00
CA ILE A 141 -8.81 0.94 -9.38
C ILE A 141 -9.73 1.61 -10.38
N THR A 142 -10.20 0.84 -11.34
CA THR A 142 -11.33 1.23 -12.19
C THR A 142 -12.45 0.23 -11.99
N GLY A 143 -13.62 0.70 -11.59
CA GLY A 143 -14.80 -0.11 -11.34
C GLY A 143 -16.02 0.72 -10.92
N THR A 144 -17.18 0.08 -10.93
CA THR A 144 -18.46 0.67 -10.51
C THR A 144 -18.91 0.06 -9.19
N LEU A 145 -19.40 0.90 -8.27
CA LEU A 145 -20.04 0.44 -7.03
C LEU A 145 -21.50 0.06 -7.32
N ASP A 146 -21.94 -1.11 -6.85
CA ASP A 146 -23.35 -1.49 -6.81
C ASP A 146 -23.85 -1.49 -5.35
N PRO A 147 -24.38 -0.34 -4.87
CA PRO A 147 -24.87 -0.23 -3.50
C PRO A 147 -26.16 -1.04 -3.24
N TYR A 148 -26.88 -1.47 -4.28
CA TYR A 148 -28.14 -2.22 -4.11
C TYR A 148 -27.88 -3.67 -3.75
N ASN A 149 -26.83 -4.27 -4.33
CA ASN A 149 -26.51 -5.68 -4.14
C ASN A 149 -25.44 -5.94 -3.07
N GLN A 150 -25.00 -4.90 -2.34
CA GLN A 150 -23.92 -4.95 -1.32
C GLN A 150 -22.70 -5.77 -1.76
N THR A 151 -22.40 -5.71 -3.05
CA THR A 151 -21.27 -6.41 -3.67
C THR A 151 -20.60 -5.45 -4.63
N TYR A 152 -19.26 -5.41 -4.61
CA TYR A 152 -18.50 -4.71 -5.63
C TYR A 152 -18.54 -5.50 -6.93
N ALA A 153 -19.70 -5.51 -7.58
CA ALA A 153 -19.92 -6.27 -8.79
C ALA A 153 -19.52 -5.41 -9.99
N GLN A 154 -18.35 -5.68 -10.57
CA GLN A 154 -18.25 -6.40 -11.86
C GLN A 154 -16.86 -6.28 -12.49
N HIS A 155 -16.13 -5.20 -12.23
CA HIS A 155 -14.77 -5.03 -12.76
C HIS A 155 -13.97 -4.14 -11.81
N ILE A 156 -13.17 -4.70 -10.91
CA ILE A 156 -12.05 -3.96 -10.32
C ILE A 156 -10.80 -4.40 -11.06
N VAL A 157 -10.31 -3.55 -11.97
CA VAL A 157 -8.99 -3.74 -12.57
C VAL A 157 -8.04 -2.81 -11.83
N GLY A 158 -7.12 -3.39 -11.05
CA GLY A 158 -6.03 -2.64 -10.45
C GLY A 158 -5.03 -2.26 -11.55
N MET A 159 -4.82 -0.96 -11.79
CA MET A 159 -3.90 -0.48 -12.86
C MET A 159 -2.47 -0.27 -12.37
N VAL A 160 -2.27 -0.20 -11.06
CA VAL A 160 -0.95 -0.12 -10.43
C VAL A 160 -0.70 -1.46 -9.77
N GLU A 161 0.01 -2.35 -10.44
CA GLU A 161 0.54 -3.53 -9.75
C GLU A 161 1.60 -3.04 -8.76
N PRO A 162 1.42 -3.21 -7.44
CA PRO A 162 2.59 -3.39 -6.60
C PRO A 162 3.29 -4.62 -7.17
N LEU A 163 4.60 -4.52 -7.40
CA LEU A 163 5.45 -5.65 -7.75
C LEU A 163 5.48 -6.63 -6.55
N HIS A 164 4.35 -7.28 -6.29
CA HIS A 164 4.26 -8.51 -5.56
C HIS A 164 4.63 -9.56 -6.57
N ASP A 165 5.89 -9.96 -6.52
CA ASP A 165 6.41 -11.13 -7.20
C ASP A 165 5.53 -12.33 -6.82
N ASP A 166 4.55 -12.65 -7.67
CA ASP A 166 3.63 -13.78 -7.50
C ASP A 166 4.29 -15.07 -8.02
N SER A 167 5.56 -15.29 -7.65
CA SER A 167 6.26 -16.56 -7.89
C SER A 167 5.77 -17.68 -6.97
N ARG A 168 4.66 -17.49 -6.24
CA ARG A 168 4.15 -18.48 -5.29
C ARG A 168 2.88 -19.23 -5.74
N LEU A 169 2.33 -18.96 -6.92
CA LEU A 169 1.18 -19.72 -7.46
C LEU A 169 1.45 -20.48 -8.78
N ALA A 170 2.63 -20.38 -9.38
CA ALA A 170 2.99 -21.14 -10.57
C ALA A 170 3.60 -22.54 -10.30
N ARG A 171 3.20 -23.22 -9.22
CA ARG A 171 3.61 -24.62 -9.00
C ARG A 171 2.52 -25.45 -8.34
N SER A 172 1.39 -25.59 -9.01
CA SER A 172 0.58 -26.83 -8.91
C SER A 172 -0.38 -26.95 -10.09
N THR A 173 0.19 -27.03 -11.31
CA THR A 173 -0.47 -27.60 -12.48
C THR A 173 0.51 -28.52 -13.21
N ASP A 174 0.83 -29.63 -12.55
CA ASP A 174 1.35 -30.87 -13.15
C ASP A 174 0.51 -31.97 -12.48
N CYS A 175 -0.62 -32.39 -13.06
CA CYS A 175 -0.80 -33.31 -14.19
C CYS A 175 -0.32 -34.74 -13.88
N VAL A 176 -1.17 -35.72 -14.25
CA VAL A 176 -0.98 -37.19 -14.30
C VAL A 176 -1.18 -37.89 -12.93
N ASP A 177 -2.10 -38.82 -12.71
CA ASP A 177 -2.78 -39.86 -13.51
C ASP A 177 -4.24 -40.05 -13.02
#